data_AF-A0A930T0J7-F1
#
_entry.id   AF-A0A930T0J7-F1
#
_cell.length_a   1.000
_cell.length_b   1.000
_cell.length_c   1.000
_cell.angle_alpha   90.00
_cell.angle_beta   90.00
_cell.angle_gamma   90.00
#
_symmetry.space_group_name_H-M   'P 1'
#
loop_
_entity.id
_entity.type
_entity.pdbx_description
1 polymer ?
#
loop_
_entity_poly.entity_id
_entity_poly.type
_entity_poly.pdbx_seq_one_letter_code
_entity_poly.pdbx_strand_id
1 'polypeptide(L)'
;MLKTFRAILKNNYIEWLEENPIMELDTSVKIHVTFLEETATNQNKSNGQKMTEALNKIAKNGNFADIDPQKWQLENRQDRNLPYRD
;
A
#
# COMPACT_ATOMS: atom_id res chain seq x y z
N MET A 1 -5.18 -29.60 -23.74
CA MET A 1 -4.23 -29.02 -22.75
C MET A 1 -4.27 -27.51 -22.88
N LEU A 2 -4.31 -26.78 -21.77
CA LEU A 2 -4.21 -25.32 -21.77
C LEU A 2 -2.72 -24.94 -21.80
N LYS A 3 -2.32 -24.06 -22.72
CA LYS A 3 -0.99 -23.45 -22.73
C LYS A 3 -1.14 -22.01 -22.27
N THR A 4 -0.34 -21.61 -21.29
CA THR A 4 -0.32 -20.24 -20.76
C THR A 4 0.89 -19.52 -21.33
N PHE A 5 0.68 -18.33 -21.88
CA PHE A 5 1.73 -17.48 -22.43
C PHE A 5 1.78 -16.17 -21.66
N ARG A 6 2.99 -15.66 -21.45
CA ARG A 6 3.20 -14.37 -20.78
C ARG A 6 3.17 -13.25 -21.82
N ALA A 7 2.38 -12.23 -21.56
CA ALA A 7 2.24 -11.08 -22.44
C ALA A 7 1.91 -9.81 -21.66
N ILE A 8 2.16 -8.67 -22.29
CA ILE A 8 1.73 -7.35 -21.85
C ILE A 8 0.55 -6.92 -22.73
N LEU A 9 -0.53 -6.44 -22.12
CA LEU A 9 -1.61 -5.78 -22.85
C LEU A 9 -1.31 -4.28 -22.92
N LYS A 10 -0.99 -3.77 -24.11
CA LYS A 10 -0.68 -2.36 -24.35
C LYS A 10 -1.56 -1.80 -25.46
N ASN A 11 -2.31 -0.74 -25.18
CA ASN A 11 -3.21 -0.10 -26.16
C ASN A 11 -4.19 -1.09 -26.84
N ASN A 12 -4.68 -2.09 -26.10
CA ASN A 12 -5.53 -3.17 -26.61
C ASN A 12 -4.83 -4.14 -27.59
N TYR A 13 -3.50 -4.15 -27.63
CA TYR A 13 -2.68 -5.14 -28.33
C TYR A 13 -1.92 -6.00 -27.32
N ILE A 14 -1.80 -7.29 -27.63
CA ILE A 14 -1.04 -8.24 -26.83
C ILE A 14 0.40 -8.26 -27.36
N GLU A 15 1.35 -7.85 -26.52
CA GLU A 15 2.80 -7.94 -26.76
C GLU A 15 3.34 -9.17 -26.01
N TRP A 16 3.74 -10.22 -26.73
CA TRP A 16 4.29 -11.43 -26.13
C TRP A 16 5.68 -11.16 -25.52
N LEU A 17 5.90 -11.61 -24.29
CA LEU A 17 7.18 -11.41 -23.58
C LEU A 17 8.23 -12.47 -23.91
N GLU A 18 7.79 -13.64 -24.37
CA GLU A 18 8.65 -14.77 -24.71
C GLU A 18 8.44 -15.15 -26.18
N GLU A 19 8.36 -16.45 -26.45
CA GLU A 19 8.02 -16.96 -27.76
C GLU A 19 6.56 -16.63 -28.09
N ASN A 20 6.38 -16.01 -29.26
CA ASN A 20 5.06 -15.85 -29.84
C ASN A 20 4.46 -17.23 -30.07
N PRO A 21 3.26 -17.54 -29.57
CA PRO A 21 2.58 -18.78 -29.92
C PRO A 21 2.48 -18.89 -31.44
N ILE A 22 3.03 -19.97 -31.99
CA ILE A 22 2.80 -20.35 -33.39
C ILE A 22 1.33 -20.76 -33.47
N MET A 23 0.48 -19.80 -33.82
CA MET A 23 -0.93 -20.01 -34.12
C MET A 23 -1.07 -20.04 -35.63
N GLU A 24 -1.75 -21.05 -36.18
CA GLU A 24 -2.16 -20.98 -37.58
C GLU A 24 -3.24 -19.89 -37.68
N LEU A 25 -2.85 -18.72 -38.21
CA LEU A 25 -3.68 -17.51 -38.27
C LEU A 25 -4.92 -17.66 -39.17
N ASP A 26 -5.09 -18.79 -39.86
CA ASP A 26 -6.22 -19.05 -40.75
C ASP A 26 -7.54 -19.31 -40.00
N THR A 27 -7.51 -19.41 -38.67
CA THR A 27 -8.73 -19.58 -37.86
C THR A 27 -8.73 -18.65 -36.65
N SER A 28 -9.90 -18.05 -36.36
CA SER A 28 -10.09 -17.24 -35.16
C SER A 28 -10.04 -18.13 -33.91
N VAL A 29 -9.05 -17.90 -33.04
CA VAL A 29 -8.86 -18.66 -31.80
C VAL A 29 -9.49 -17.93 -30.62
N LYS A 30 -10.29 -18.64 -29.81
CA LYS A 30 -10.81 -18.11 -28.54
C LYS A 30 -9.70 -18.11 -27.49
N ILE A 31 -9.47 -16.97 -26.86
CA ILE A 31 -8.48 -16.81 -25.79
C ILE A 31 -9.15 -16.41 -24.47
N HIS A 32 -8.53 -16.80 -23.35
CA HIS A 32 -8.85 -16.27 -22.03
C HIS A 32 -7.72 -15.33 -21.60
N VAL A 33 -8.08 -14.11 -21.22
CA VAL A 33 -7.12 -13.13 -20.70
C VAL A 33 -7.34 -13.02 -19.20
N THR A 34 -6.33 -13.43 -18.43
CA THR A 34 -6.31 -13.24 -16.99
C THR A 34 -5.40 -12.05 -16.69
N PHE A 35 -5.97 -10.98 -16.15
CA PHE A 35 -5.17 -9.88 -15.64
C PHE A 35 -4.46 -10.33 -14.37
N LEU A 36 -3.14 -10.24 -14.38
CA LEU A 36 -2.40 -10.25 -13.13
C LEU A 36 -2.73 -8.92 -12.47
N GLU A 37 -3.53 -8.96 -11.41
CA GLU A 37 -3.46 -7.90 -10.43
C GLU A 37 -1.99 -7.88 -10.01
N GLU A 38 -1.25 -6.87 -10.47
CA GLU A 38 -0.16 -6.38 -9.68
C GLU A 38 -0.87 -6.02 -8.39
N THR A 39 -0.84 -6.94 -7.41
CA THR A 39 -0.98 -6.54 -6.03
C THR A 39 0.09 -5.49 -5.98
N ALA A 40 -0.32 -4.22 -6.08
CA ALA A 40 0.56 -3.12 -5.79
C ALA A 40 1.23 -3.65 -4.56
N THR A 41 2.54 -3.88 -4.66
CA THR A 41 3.31 -4.10 -3.47
C THR A 41 3.15 -2.74 -2.81
N ASN A 42 2.00 -2.55 -2.12
CA ASN A 42 1.82 -1.74 -0.96
C ASN A 42 2.96 -2.30 -0.15
N GLN A 43 4.16 -1.74 -0.36
CA GLN A 43 5.37 -2.09 0.34
C GLN A 43 4.89 -2.18 1.76
N ASN A 44 4.78 -3.41 2.27
CA ASN A 44 3.82 -3.72 3.32
C ASN A 44 4.07 -2.71 4.41
N LYS A 45 3.24 -1.65 4.47
CA LYS A 45 3.70 -0.42 5.13
C LYS A 45 3.99 -0.87 6.53
N SER A 46 5.22 -0.66 6.98
CA SER A 46 5.58 -1.16 8.30
C SER A 46 4.54 -0.64 9.28
N ASN A 47 4.24 -1.39 10.34
CA ASN A 47 3.23 -0.93 11.30
C ASN A 47 3.54 0.50 11.79
N GLY A 48 4.83 0.87 11.85
CA GLY A 48 5.28 2.25 12.07
C GLY A 48 4.84 3.24 10.99
N GLN A 49 5.02 2.94 9.69
CA GLN A 49 4.57 3.82 8.61
C GLN A 49 3.05 4.01 8.61
N LYS A 50 2.27 2.96 8.87
CA LYS A 50 0.81 3.04 8.99
C LYS A 50 0.39 3.91 10.18
N MET A 51 1.06 3.73 11.32
CA MET A 51 0.82 4.51 12.52
C MET A 51 1.16 6.00 12.32
N THR A 52 2.33 6.31 11.76
CA THR A 52 2.74 7.69 11.47
C THR A 52 1.76 8.38 10.53
N GLU A 53 1.26 7.68 9.51
CA GLU A 53 0.26 8.24 8.61
C GLU A 53 -1.06 8.53 9.32
N ALA A 54 -1.52 7.63 10.19
CA ALA A 54 -2.73 7.83 10.99
C ALA A 54 -2.57 9.03 11.95
N LEU A 55 -1.44 9.12 12.67
CA LEU A 55 -1.15 10.23 13.57
C LEU A 55 -1.08 11.57 12.82
N ASN A 56 -0.47 11.60 11.63
CA ASN A 56 -0.43 12.80 10.80
C ASN A 56 -1.81 13.25 10.34
N LYS A 57 -2.71 12.32 9.98
CA LYS A 57 -4.09 12.65 9.63
C LYS A 57 -4.84 13.27 10.81
N ILE A 58 -4.65 12.71 12.02
CA ILE A 58 -5.27 13.23 13.23
C ILE A 58 -4.74 14.63 13.57
N ALA A 59 -3.42 14.85 13.48
CA ALA A 59 -2.80 16.15 13.78
C ALA A 59 -3.27 17.26 12.84
N LYS A 60 -3.45 16.96 11.55
CA LYS A 60 -3.91 17.94 10.54
C LYS A 60 -5.32 18.45 10.77
N ASN A 61 -6.17 17.69 11.46
CA ASN A 61 -7.55 18.09 11.70
C ASN A 61 -7.67 19.14 12.82
N GLY A 62 -6.57 19.47 13.51
CA GLY A 62 -6.60 20.51 14.56
C GLY A 62 -7.43 20.13 15.79
N ASN A 63 -7.82 18.85 15.92
CA ASN A 63 -8.70 18.36 16.99
C ASN A 63 -8.16 18.59 18.42
N PHE A 64 -6.87 18.91 18.55
CA PHE A 64 -6.19 19.16 19.82
C PHE A 64 -5.59 20.56 19.91
N ALA A 65 -6.02 21.50 19.05
CA ALA A 65 -5.51 22.87 19.06
C ALA A 65 -5.77 23.60 20.39
N ASP A 66 -6.84 23.24 21.09
CA ASP A 66 -7.24 23.82 22.37
C ASP A 66 -6.62 23.11 23.60
N ILE A 67 -5.82 22.06 23.37
CA ILE A 67 -5.15 21.34 24.45
C ILE A 67 -3.75 21.91 24.64
N ASP A 68 -3.44 22.39 25.85
CA ASP A 68 -2.06 22.60 26.27
C ASP A 68 -1.39 21.23 26.54
N PRO A 69 -0.43 20.81 25.70
CA PRO A 69 0.18 19.49 25.82
C PRO A 69 0.94 19.31 27.14
N GLN A 70 1.54 20.38 27.67
CA GLN A 70 2.30 20.31 28.92
C GLN A 70 1.36 20.13 30.12
N LYS A 71 0.27 20.90 30.14
CA LYS A 71 -0.74 20.78 31.19
C LYS A 71 -1.41 19.40 31.16
N TRP A 72 -1.83 18.93 29.98
CA TRP A 72 -2.40 17.60 29.83
C TRP A 72 -1.43 16.50 30.27
N GLN A 73 -0.14 16.64 29.95
CA GLN A 73 0.87 15.67 30.36
C GLN A 73 1.03 15.64 31.89
N LEU A 74 1.06 16.79 32.56
CA LEU A 74 1.17 16.88 34.02
C LEU A 74 -0.07 16.31 34.75
N GLU A 75 -1.26 16.47 34.16
CA GLU A 75 -2.51 15.92 34.73
C GLU A 75 -2.60 14.39 34.56
N ASN A 76 -2.09 13.85 33.46
CA ASN A 76 -2.21 12.42 33.12
C ASN A 76 -1.02 11.59 33.58
N ARG A 77 0.19 12.16 33.56
CA ARG A 77 1.35 11.51 34.16
C ARG A 77 1.30 11.77 35.65
N GLN A 78 1.14 10.70 36.43
CA GLN A 78 1.64 10.71 37.79
C GLN A 78 3.16 10.69 37.72
N ASP A 79 3.75 11.83 37.38
CA ASP A 79 5.21 11.99 37.36
C ASP A 79 5.70 11.59 38.75
N ARG A 80 6.50 10.53 38.79
CA ARG A 80 7.12 10.06 40.03
C ARG A 80 8.03 11.18 40.51
N ASN A 81 7.89 11.59 41.77
CA ASN A 81 8.89 12.44 42.39
C ASN A 81 10.27 11.81 42.18
N LEU A 82 11.12 12.51 41.45
CA LEU A 82 12.50 12.12 41.28
C LEU A 82 13.20 12.40 42.62
N PRO A 83 13.85 11.40 43.25
CA PRO A 83 14.62 11.66 44.45
C PRO A 83 15.77 12.62 44.10
N TYR A 84 16.05 13.59 45.00
CA TYR A 84 17.15 14.56 44.91
C TYR A 84 17.03 15.68 43.86
N ARG A 85 15.84 16.25 43.66
CA ARG A 85 15.70 17.61 43.11
C ARG A 85 15.01 18.49 44.14
N ASP A 86 15.77 19.33 44.82
CA ASP A 86 15.27 20.53 45.51
C ASP A 86 14.97 21.64 44.49
#